data_AF-A0A9W8E4Q5-F1
#
_entry.id   AF-A0A9W8E4Q5-F1
#
_cell.length_a   1.000
_cell.length_b   1.000
_cell.length_c   1.000
_cell.angle_alpha   90.00
_cell.angle_beta   90.00
_cell.angle_gamma   90.00
#
_symmetry.space_group_name_H-M   'P 1'
#
loop_
_entity.id
_entity.type
_entity.pdbx_description
1 polymer ?
#
loop_
_entity_poly.entity_id
_entity_poly.type
_entity_poly.pdbx_seq_one_letter_code
_entity_poly.pdbx_strand_id
1 'polypeptide(L)'
;MVLHLANHAGSTLFAAASWADVSIDYNRSGNLLVGSVDDESVQCIPGHQSLTERREDYYYNVTGTRLIPHSQTVVSCAHDLTFQVHHWQEPQHRVYHYRVHDNPCQLVTYDGRDSTLAATCCNDSTVYLFSVDTQGTVQADPALLDSKSLHQRPLSDALFVKRPSARPLLATVHEGSAKSATGRLNVWDIETHQNTQHFYRFPRSALCVDYHAPSDLVYVATGVQGDGVRRKKSSHLASLYMVDLRTRVVSSRTGILDRCSNIVKVSPCGTFVAVGMESNTCWLYDARFLRRPLHRLDHDESAGIYGAHWLSPTHLITAGSDGQ
;
A
#
# COMPACT_ATOMS: atom_id res chain seq x y z
N MET A 1 -8.14 0.81 9.06
CA MET A 1 -7.77 2.22 8.73
C MET A 1 -6.64 2.24 7.71
N VAL A 2 -6.75 3.10 6.69
CA VAL A 2 -5.67 3.44 5.76
C VAL A 2 -5.10 4.78 6.21
N LEU A 3 -3.78 4.91 6.31
CA LEU A 3 -3.11 6.16 6.70
C LEU A 3 -1.92 6.41 5.77
N HIS A 4 -1.81 7.64 5.29
CA HIS A 4 -0.66 8.14 4.55
C HIS A 4 -0.21 9.46 5.17
N LEU A 5 1.10 9.58 5.41
CA LEU A 5 1.75 10.78 5.91
C LEU A 5 2.76 11.25 4.87
N ALA A 6 2.84 12.56 4.64
CA ALA A 6 3.79 13.16 3.73
C ALA A 6 4.31 14.49 4.27
N ASN A 7 5.61 14.72 4.15
CA ASN A 7 6.21 15.99 4.49
C ASN A 7 6.22 16.90 3.25
N HIS A 8 5.71 18.13 3.41
CA HIS A 8 5.68 19.14 2.38
C HIS A 8 6.00 20.52 2.97
N ALA A 9 7.00 21.20 2.40
CA ALA A 9 7.34 22.58 2.77
C ALA A 9 7.54 22.84 4.28
N GLY A 10 7.96 21.82 5.03
CA GLY A 10 8.14 21.91 6.48
C GLY A 10 6.91 21.51 7.31
N SER A 11 5.78 21.20 6.67
CA SER A 11 4.57 20.67 7.31
C SER A 11 4.39 19.17 7.03
N THR A 12 3.85 18.45 7.99
CA THR A 12 3.52 17.03 7.95
C THR A 12 2.03 16.90 7.67
N LEU A 13 1.71 16.62 6.42
CA LEU A 13 0.34 16.39 5.99
C LEU A 13 -0.05 14.92 6.19
N PHE A 14 -1.32 14.67 6.47
CA PHE A 14 -1.87 13.33 6.54
C PHE A 14 -3.15 13.18 5.72
N ALA A 15 -3.35 11.98 5.20
CA ALA A 15 -4.62 11.50 4.67
C ALA A 15 -4.92 10.15 5.32
N ALA A 16 -6.09 10.02 5.92
CA ALA A 16 -6.52 8.81 6.58
C ALA A 16 -7.95 8.48 6.19
N ALA A 17 -8.27 7.20 6.08
CA ALA A 17 -9.64 6.77 5.88
C ALA A 17 -9.92 5.52 6.69
N SER A 18 -11.15 5.40 7.16
CA SER A 18 -11.58 4.17 7.83
C SER A 18 -11.86 3.10 6.78
N TRP A 19 -11.42 1.88 7.07
CA TRP A 19 -11.60 0.72 6.19
C TRP A 19 -12.26 -0.40 7.00
N ALA A 20 -13.42 -0.85 6.54
CA ALA A 20 -14.10 -2.03 7.06
C ALA A 20 -14.90 -2.67 5.93
N ASP A 21 -14.59 -3.90 5.55
CA ASP A 21 -15.20 -4.52 4.37
C ASP A 21 -16.73 -4.70 4.51
N VAL A 22 -17.21 -5.00 5.71
CA VAL A 22 -18.59 -5.46 5.97
C VAL A 22 -19.41 -4.57 6.89
N SER A 23 -18.84 -3.49 7.43
CA SER A 23 -19.55 -2.61 8.36
C SER A 23 -20.00 -1.32 7.70
N ILE A 24 -21.31 -1.07 7.76
CA ILE A 24 -21.96 0.13 7.21
C ILE A 24 -21.58 1.40 7.96
N ASP A 25 -21.20 1.29 9.23
CA ASP A 25 -20.86 2.44 10.08
C ASP A 25 -19.63 3.20 9.58
N TYR A 26 -18.81 2.51 8.78
CA TYR A 26 -17.64 3.06 8.08
C TYR A 26 -17.97 3.65 6.70
N ASN A 27 -19.12 3.29 6.14
CA ASN A 27 -19.64 3.79 4.86
C ASN A 27 -20.48 5.05 5.08
N ARG A 28 -19.84 6.13 5.53
CA ARG A 28 -20.47 7.41 5.82
C ARG A 28 -19.87 8.55 5.00
N SER A 29 -20.65 9.59 4.74
CA SER A 29 -20.11 10.84 4.21
C SER A 29 -19.04 11.39 5.16
N GLY A 30 -17.94 11.90 4.62
CA GLY A 30 -16.81 12.38 5.43
C GLY A 30 -15.88 11.28 5.95
N ASN A 31 -15.85 10.08 5.33
CA ASN A 31 -14.97 8.97 5.73
C ASN A 31 -13.50 9.11 5.31
N LEU A 32 -13.14 10.21 4.64
CA LEU A 32 -11.77 10.58 4.32
C LEU A 32 -11.37 11.79 5.17
N LEU A 33 -10.34 11.62 5.99
CA LEU A 33 -9.75 12.63 6.85
C LEU A 33 -8.47 13.14 6.21
N VAL A 34 -8.33 14.44 6.11
CA VAL A 34 -7.12 15.10 5.59
C VAL A 34 -6.72 16.22 6.52
N GLY A 35 -5.43 16.47 6.66
CA GLY A 35 -5.00 17.48 7.62
C GLY A 35 -3.51 17.70 7.67
N SER A 36 -3.11 18.55 8.61
CA SER A 36 -1.73 18.91 8.89
C SER A 36 -1.49 18.71 10.37
N VAL A 37 -0.46 17.93 10.71
CA VAL A 37 -0.05 17.69 12.09
C VAL A 37 0.45 18.99 12.71
N ASP A 38 1.24 19.77 11.96
CA ASP A 38 1.85 21.00 12.45
C ASP A 38 0.83 22.14 12.65
N ASP A 39 -0.22 22.17 11.83
CA ASP A 39 -1.29 23.17 11.97
C ASP A 39 -2.42 22.70 12.89
N GLU A 40 -2.28 21.52 13.50
CA GLU A 40 -3.30 20.85 14.33
C GLU A 40 -4.68 20.79 13.64
N SER A 41 -4.68 20.66 12.31
CA SER A 41 -5.89 20.75 11.50
C SER A 41 -6.32 19.38 11.00
N VAL A 42 -7.63 19.13 11.09
CA VAL A 42 -8.27 17.94 10.54
C VAL A 42 -9.53 18.38 9.83
N GLN A 43 -9.68 17.96 8.58
CA GLN A 43 -10.87 18.14 7.78
C GLN A 43 -11.44 16.79 7.38
N CYS A 44 -12.74 16.63 7.57
CA CYS A 44 -13.49 15.49 7.05
C CYS A 44 -14.02 15.88 5.67
N ILE A 45 -13.54 15.21 4.62
CA ILE A 45 -14.00 15.44 3.25
C ILE A 45 -14.84 14.25 2.77
N PRO A 46 -15.88 14.46 1.95
CA PRO A 46 -16.62 13.38 1.32
C PRO A 46 -15.66 12.45 0.56
N GLY A 47 -15.67 11.17 0.89
CA GLY A 47 -14.92 10.14 0.19
C GLY A 47 -15.83 9.24 -0.63
N HIS A 48 -15.47 7.95 -0.67
CA HIS A 48 -16.27 6.93 -1.34
C HIS A 48 -17.42 6.49 -0.43
N GLN A 49 -18.64 6.37 -0.98
CA GLN A 49 -19.82 5.99 -0.21
C GLN A 49 -20.83 5.20 -1.06
N SER A 50 -21.37 4.11 -0.52
CA SER A 50 -22.53 3.42 -1.09
C SER A 50 -23.82 4.14 -0.68
N LEU A 51 -24.59 4.62 -1.66
CA LEU A 51 -25.88 5.31 -1.44
C LEU A 51 -27.07 4.35 -1.28
N THR A 52 -26.88 3.06 -1.61
CA THR A 52 -27.90 2.02 -1.47
C THR A 52 -27.36 0.88 -0.62
N GLU A 53 -28.25 0.21 0.13
CA GLU A 53 -27.87 -0.99 0.86
C GLU A 53 -27.41 -2.09 -0.11
N ARG A 54 -26.12 -2.42 0.01
CA ARG A 54 -25.45 -3.64 -0.48
C ARG A 54 -25.49 -3.89 -1.99
N ARG A 55 -24.38 -3.56 -2.65
CA ARG A 55 -23.95 -4.24 -3.87
C ARG A 55 -22.84 -5.21 -3.47
N GLU A 56 -23.09 -6.51 -3.59
CA GLU A 56 -21.99 -7.49 -3.78
C GLU A 56 -20.96 -7.60 -2.64
N ASP A 57 -21.41 -7.96 -1.45
CA ASP A 57 -20.62 -8.36 -0.27
C ASP A 57 -19.81 -7.26 0.45
N TYR A 58 -19.53 -6.11 -0.18
CA TYR A 58 -18.71 -5.03 0.39
C TYR A 58 -19.37 -3.65 0.31
N TYR A 59 -19.09 -2.79 1.29
CA TYR A 59 -19.39 -1.36 1.17
C TYR A 59 -18.30 -0.64 0.37
N TYR A 60 -18.63 0.52 -0.21
CA TYR A 60 -17.70 1.37 -0.99
C TYR A 60 -16.71 2.14 -0.11
N ASN A 61 -16.05 1.42 0.80
CA ASN A 61 -15.09 1.98 1.73
C ASN A 61 -13.75 2.23 1.06
N VAL A 62 -13.05 3.25 1.56
CA VAL A 62 -11.73 3.65 1.06
C VAL A 62 -10.70 2.58 1.40
N THR A 63 -10.07 2.02 0.38
CA THR A 63 -9.06 0.96 0.48
C THR A 63 -7.64 1.51 0.39
N GLY A 64 -7.47 2.68 -0.23
CA GLY A 64 -6.17 3.32 -0.42
C GLY A 64 -6.28 4.84 -0.41
N THR A 65 -5.28 5.52 0.15
CA THR A 65 -5.14 6.97 0.04
C THR A 65 -3.68 7.39 -0.11
N ARG A 66 -3.44 8.46 -0.88
CA ARG A 66 -2.13 9.08 -1.07
C ARG A 66 -2.25 10.59 -1.13
N LEU A 67 -1.25 11.25 -0.56
CA LEU A 67 -1.07 12.68 -0.70
C LEU A 67 -0.20 12.98 -1.91
N ILE A 68 -0.56 14.04 -2.64
CA ILE A 68 0.28 14.70 -3.62
C ILE A 68 0.77 15.99 -2.95
N PRO A 69 1.98 15.99 -2.38
CA PRO A 69 2.42 17.03 -1.44
C PRO A 69 2.38 18.44 -2.04
N HIS A 70 2.82 18.59 -3.28
CA HIS A 70 3.00 19.89 -3.94
C HIS A 70 1.71 20.56 -4.38
N SER A 71 0.63 19.80 -4.53
CA SER A 71 -0.65 20.30 -5.06
C SER A 71 -1.75 20.34 -4.00
N GLN A 72 -1.43 19.98 -2.75
CA GLN A 72 -2.43 19.82 -1.68
C GLN A 72 -3.61 18.95 -2.13
N THR A 73 -3.30 17.91 -2.91
CA THR A 73 -4.30 17.00 -3.46
C THR A 73 -4.22 15.67 -2.72
N VAL A 74 -5.38 15.07 -2.49
CA VAL A 74 -5.48 13.71 -1.95
C VAL A 74 -6.09 12.83 -3.02
N VAL A 75 -5.48 11.68 -3.24
CA VAL A 75 -6.05 10.64 -4.09
C VAL A 75 -6.55 9.52 -3.19
N SER A 76 -7.77 9.06 -3.41
CA SER A 76 -8.36 7.92 -2.71
C SER A 76 -8.86 6.89 -3.70
N CYS A 77 -8.91 5.62 -3.29
CA CYS A 77 -9.55 4.56 -4.07
C CYS A 77 -10.42 3.68 -3.17
N ALA A 78 -11.37 2.96 -3.76
CA ALA A 78 -12.33 2.16 -3.03
C ALA A 78 -12.86 0.95 -3.81
N HIS A 79 -13.73 0.19 -3.13
CA HIS A 79 -14.49 -0.91 -3.72
C HIS A 79 -15.57 -0.46 -4.73
N ASP A 80 -15.82 0.85 -4.89
CA ASP A 80 -16.76 1.39 -5.90
C ASP A 80 -16.21 1.41 -7.34
N LEU A 81 -15.07 0.76 -7.56
CA LEU A 81 -14.37 0.67 -8.85
C LEU A 81 -13.74 2.00 -9.31
N THR A 82 -13.73 3.02 -8.45
CA THR A 82 -13.18 4.33 -8.77
C THR A 82 -11.97 4.67 -7.93
N PHE A 83 -11.17 5.59 -8.44
CA PHE A 83 -10.36 6.46 -7.60
C PHE A 83 -10.82 7.91 -7.76
N GLN A 84 -10.65 8.69 -6.70
CA GLN A 84 -11.06 10.07 -6.62
C GLN A 84 -9.85 10.96 -6.35
N VAL A 85 -9.86 12.15 -6.94
CA VAL A 85 -8.82 13.18 -6.76
C VAL A 85 -9.48 14.38 -6.09
N HIS A 86 -9.03 14.72 -4.89
CA HIS A 86 -9.62 15.72 -4.01
C HIS A 86 -8.68 16.93 -3.85
N HIS A 87 -9.16 18.11 -4.22
CA HIS A 87 -8.49 19.39 -3.95
C HIS A 87 -9.08 19.98 -2.67
N TRP A 88 -8.59 19.50 -1.53
CA TRP A 88 -9.24 19.70 -0.23
C TRP A 88 -9.10 21.12 0.34
N GLN A 89 -8.07 21.88 -0.07
CA GLN A 89 -7.92 23.27 0.35
C GLN A 89 -8.70 24.27 -0.50
N GLU A 90 -9.27 23.85 -1.64
CA GLU A 90 -10.05 24.76 -2.47
C GLU A 90 -11.40 25.08 -1.81
N PRO A 91 -11.88 26.35 -1.85
CA PRO A 91 -13.15 26.74 -1.21
C PRO A 91 -14.38 25.94 -1.69
N GLN A 92 -14.33 25.42 -2.92
CA GLN A 92 -15.40 24.63 -3.50
C GLN A 92 -15.24 23.13 -3.29
N HIS A 93 -14.12 22.69 -2.71
CA HIS A 93 -13.72 21.29 -2.60
C HIS A 93 -13.97 20.51 -3.91
N ARG A 94 -13.05 20.64 -4.86
CA ARG A 94 -13.20 19.95 -6.14
C ARG A 94 -12.82 18.48 -6.01
N VAL A 95 -13.72 17.63 -6.51
CA VAL A 95 -13.52 16.18 -6.57
C VAL A 95 -13.67 15.71 -8.01
N TYR A 96 -12.70 14.97 -8.50
CA TYR A 96 -12.73 14.32 -9.81
C TYR A 96 -12.82 12.81 -9.64
N HIS A 97 -13.68 12.15 -10.43
CA HIS A 97 -13.94 10.72 -10.35
C HIS A 97 -13.39 10.01 -11.58
N TYR A 98 -12.61 8.94 -11.35
CA TYR A 98 -12.00 8.15 -12.41
C TYR A 98 -12.38 6.69 -12.24
N ARG A 99 -12.96 6.08 -13.29
CA ARG A 99 -13.30 4.66 -13.32
C ARG A 99 -12.47 3.98 -14.40
N VAL A 100 -11.48 3.20 -13.98
CA VAL A 100 -10.56 2.50 -14.90
C VAL A 100 -10.50 0.99 -14.68
N HIS A 101 -11.12 0.48 -13.61
CA HIS A 101 -11.25 -0.95 -13.37
C HIS A 101 -12.68 -1.43 -13.51
N ASP A 102 -12.79 -2.70 -13.86
CA ASP A 102 -14.02 -3.49 -13.75
C ASP A 102 -14.14 -4.21 -12.40
N ASN A 103 -13.15 -4.06 -11.53
CA ASN A 103 -13.05 -4.71 -10.22
C ASN A 103 -12.59 -3.68 -9.14
N PRO A 104 -12.83 -3.96 -7.84
CA PRO A 104 -12.44 -3.07 -6.74
C PRO A 104 -10.99 -2.61 -6.79
N CYS A 105 -10.78 -1.30 -6.64
CA CYS A 105 -9.44 -0.75 -6.53
C CYS A 105 -8.95 -0.90 -5.09
N GLN A 106 -7.80 -1.54 -4.88
CA GLN A 106 -7.24 -1.79 -3.53
C GLN A 106 -6.25 -0.70 -3.09
N LEU A 107 -5.51 -0.10 -4.02
CA LEU A 107 -4.41 0.79 -3.70
C LEU A 107 -4.24 1.90 -4.73
N VAL A 108 -3.75 3.04 -4.30
CA VAL A 108 -3.15 4.06 -5.14
C VAL A 108 -1.75 4.41 -4.61
N THR A 109 -0.80 4.71 -5.50
CA THR A 109 0.57 5.10 -5.13
C THR A 109 1.08 6.23 -6.04
N TYR A 110 1.99 7.06 -5.52
CA TYR A 110 2.44 8.28 -6.20
C TYR A 110 3.97 8.42 -6.15
N ASP A 111 4.58 8.67 -7.31
CA ASP A 111 6.04 8.74 -7.46
C ASP A 111 6.62 10.06 -6.89
N GLY A 112 5.88 11.16 -6.91
CA GLY A 112 6.32 12.43 -6.36
C GLY A 112 7.54 13.10 -7.01
N ARG A 113 8.23 12.44 -7.95
CA ARG A 113 9.28 13.05 -8.77
C ARG A 113 8.80 13.27 -10.19
N ASP A 114 8.32 12.22 -10.83
CA ASP A 114 7.93 12.25 -12.24
C ASP A 114 6.44 12.53 -12.42
N SER A 115 5.81 13.08 -11.38
CA SER A 115 4.40 13.46 -11.41
C SER A 115 3.48 12.31 -11.82
N THR A 116 3.93 11.07 -11.62
CA THR A 116 3.21 9.87 -12.06
C THR A 116 2.46 9.26 -10.88
N LEU A 117 1.16 9.05 -11.10
CA LEU A 117 0.27 8.33 -10.21
C LEU A 117 0.07 6.94 -10.78
N ALA A 118 0.45 5.92 -10.04
CA ALA A 118 -0.01 4.57 -10.34
C ALA A 118 -1.31 4.39 -9.58
N ALA A 119 -2.43 4.50 -10.31
CA ALA A 119 -3.69 4.05 -9.77
C ALA A 119 -3.75 2.54 -10.00
N THR A 120 -4.05 1.86 -8.89
CA THR A 120 -4.72 0.57 -8.81
C THR A 120 -3.87 -0.68 -8.74
N CYS A 121 -4.22 -1.43 -7.70
CA CYS A 121 -3.91 -2.80 -7.42
C CYS A 121 -5.28 -3.45 -7.34
N CYS A 122 -5.55 -4.42 -8.20
CA CYS A 122 -6.89 -4.94 -8.36
C CYS A 122 -6.85 -6.47 -8.43
N ASN A 123 -7.95 -7.14 -8.09
CA ASN A 123 -8.11 -8.58 -8.26
C ASN A 123 -7.90 -9.04 -9.72
N ASP A 124 -7.98 -8.10 -10.68
CA ASP A 124 -7.67 -8.33 -12.10
C ASP A 124 -6.16 -8.28 -12.45
N SER A 125 -5.30 -8.04 -11.46
CA SER A 125 -3.84 -7.94 -11.60
C SER A 125 -3.34 -6.77 -12.47
N THR A 126 -4.19 -5.83 -12.85
CA THR A 126 -3.80 -4.69 -13.69
C THR A 126 -3.34 -3.49 -12.86
N VAL A 127 -2.47 -2.67 -13.46
CA VAL A 127 -2.05 -1.37 -12.90
C VAL A 127 -2.16 -0.33 -14.01
N TYR A 128 -2.77 0.81 -13.70
CA TYR A 128 -2.85 1.94 -14.63
C TYR A 128 -1.96 3.08 -14.15
N LEU A 129 -1.17 3.63 -15.06
CA LEU A 129 -0.30 4.77 -14.82
C LEU A 129 -0.95 6.01 -15.38
N PHE A 130 -1.03 7.04 -14.56
CA PHE A 130 -1.55 8.35 -14.90
C PHE A 130 -0.46 9.39 -14.73
N SER A 131 -0.40 10.31 -15.67
CA SER A 131 0.32 11.56 -15.48
C SER A 131 -0.53 12.50 -14.64
N VAL A 132 0.11 13.18 -13.69
CA VAL A 132 -0.49 14.19 -12.83
C VAL A 132 0.27 15.49 -13.00
N ASP A 133 -0.42 16.57 -13.31
CA ASP A 133 0.23 17.87 -13.43
C ASP A 133 0.62 18.46 -12.06
N THR A 134 1.26 19.63 -12.09
CA THR A 134 1.67 20.36 -10.88
C THR A 134 0.50 20.83 -10.02
N GLN A 135 -0.70 20.90 -10.58
CA GLN A 135 -1.92 21.26 -9.86
C GLN A 135 -2.61 20.03 -9.26
N GLY A 136 -2.10 18.83 -9.49
CA GLY A 136 -2.73 17.59 -9.01
C GLY A 136 -3.78 17.03 -9.97
N THR A 137 -3.93 17.59 -11.17
CA THR A 137 -4.91 17.12 -12.16
C THR A 137 -4.40 15.87 -12.84
N VAL A 138 -5.22 14.82 -12.82
CA VAL A 138 -4.93 13.55 -13.49
C VAL A 138 -5.32 13.62 -14.98
N GLN A 139 -4.38 13.28 -15.87
CA GLN A 139 -4.58 13.26 -17.31
C GLN A 139 -5.42 12.04 -17.76
N ALA A 140 -6.16 12.20 -18.86
CA ALA A 140 -7.23 11.27 -19.27
C ALA A 140 -6.75 9.96 -19.93
N ASP A 141 -5.51 9.90 -20.40
CA ASP A 141 -4.99 8.76 -21.17
C ASP A 141 -4.02 7.93 -20.32
N PRO A 142 -4.50 6.97 -19.50
CA PRO A 142 -3.62 6.16 -18.69
C PRO A 142 -2.87 5.13 -19.54
N ALA A 143 -1.63 4.86 -19.15
CA ALA A 143 -0.89 3.72 -19.65
C ALA A 143 -1.21 2.46 -18.84
N LEU A 144 -1.54 1.36 -19.51
CA LEU A 144 -1.81 0.08 -18.86
C LEU A 144 -0.51 -0.73 -18.72
N LEU A 145 -0.15 -1.08 -17.48
CA LEU A 145 0.82 -2.13 -17.20
C LEU A 145 0.09 -3.46 -17.08
N ASP A 146 -0.09 -4.15 -18.21
CA ASP A 146 -0.84 -5.39 -18.23
C ASP A 146 0.00 -6.56 -17.69
N SER A 147 -0.40 -7.09 -16.54
CA SER A 147 0.15 -8.33 -16.00
C SER A 147 -0.69 -9.57 -16.30
N LYS A 148 -1.77 -9.48 -17.09
CA LYS A 148 -2.64 -10.62 -17.44
C LYS A 148 -1.87 -11.79 -18.05
N SER A 149 -0.75 -11.53 -18.73
CA SER A 149 0.16 -12.56 -19.24
C SER A 149 0.88 -13.39 -18.15
N LEU A 150 0.86 -12.97 -16.88
CA LEU A 150 1.67 -13.51 -15.77
C LEU A 150 0.89 -14.35 -14.73
N HIS A 151 -0.34 -14.78 -15.06
CA HIS A 151 -1.15 -15.83 -14.39
C HIS A 151 -2.25 -15.41 -13.38
N GLN A 152 -2.99 -14.31 -13.61
CA GLN A 152 -4.22 -13.98 -12.85
C GLN A 152 -4.04 -14.10 -11.32
N ARG A 153 -3.09 -13.35 -10.76
CA ARG A 153 -2.81 -13.36 -9.32
C ARG A 153 -3.28 -12.05 -8.72
N PRO A 154 -4.04 -12.06 -7.61
CA PRO A 154 -4.38 -10.81 -6.93
C PRO A 154 -3.13 -10.01 -6.64
N LEU A 155 -3.17 -8.72 -6.93
CA LEU A 155 -2.09 -7.80 -6.66
C LEU A 155 -2.38 -7.17 -5.29
N SER A 156 -1.52 -7.43 -4.30
CA SER A 156 -1.75 -7.00 -2.91
C SER A 156 -1.26 -5.58 -2.64
N ASP A 157 -0.10 -5.22 -3.17
CA ASP A 157 0.54 -3.93 -2.87
C ASP A 157 1.48 -3.49 -3.98
N ALA A 158 1.71 -2.18 -4.06
CA ALA A 158 2.61 -1.56 -5.03
C ALA A 158 3.24 -0.27 -4.52
N LEU A 159 4.47 0.00 -4.94
CA LEU A 159 5.15 1.25 -4.65
C LEU A 159 6.09 1.67 -5.78
N PHE A 160 6.33 2.97 -5.87
CA PHE A 160 7.40 3.52 -6.70
C PHE A 160 8.75 3.38 -6.02
N VAL A 161 9.71 2.81 -6.75
CA VAL A 161 11.10 2.61 -6.35
C VAL A 161 11.90 3.83 -6.80
N LYS A 162 12.02 4.80 -5.90
CA LYS A 162 12.64 6.11 -6.16
C LYS A 162 14.16 6.06 -6.10
N ARG A 163 14.82 5.53 -7.13
CA ARG A 163 16.29 5.49 -7.21
C ARG A 163 16.85 6.90 -7.48
N PRO A 164 17.84 7.41 -6.74
CA PRO A 164 18.34 8.78 -6.93
C PRO A 164 18.91 9.10 -8.33
N SER A 165 19.44 8.11 -9.04
CA SER A 165 20.17 8.29 -10.30
C SER A 165 19.74 7.33 -11.41
N ALA A 166 18.59 6.69 -11.25
CA ALA A 166 18.12 5.70 -12.21
C ALA A 166 16.63 5.89 -12.47
N ARG A 167 16.18 5.32 -13.60
CA ARG A 167 14.78 5.39 -14.05
C ARG A 167 13.81 4.99 -12.94
N PRO A 168 12.64 5.63 -12.88
CA PRO A 168 11.57 5.25 -11.95
C PRO A 168 11.16 3.81 -12.23
N LEU A 169 11.09 3.01 -11.18
CA LEU A 169 10.53 1.68 -11.27
C LEU A 169 9.27 1.60 -10.42
N LEU A 170 8.38 0.68 -10.76
CA LEU A 170 7.28 0.28 -9.91
C LEU A 170 7.52 -1.15 -9.43
N ALA A 171 7.50 -1.34 -8.11
CA ALA A 171 7.46 -2.65 -7.49
C ALA A 171 6.00 -3.02 -7.24
N THR A 172 5.58 -4.20 -7.67
CA THR A 172 4.24 -4.75 -7.37
C THR A 172 4.40 -6.13 -6.74
N VAL A 173 3.68 -6.40 -5.66
CA VAL A 173 3.64 -7.72 -5.04
C VAL A 173 2.30 -8.40 -5.26
N HIS A 174 2.36 -9.71 -5.47
CA HIS A 174 1.24 -10.54 -5.89
C HIS A 174 1.06 -11.72 -4.97
N GLU A 175 -0.19 -12.09 -4.74
CA GLU A 175 -0.57 -13.23 -3.92
C GLU A 175 -0.31 -14.57 -4.61
N GLY A 176 -0.46 -15.62 -3.81
CA GLY A 176 -0.81 -16.94 -4.30
C GLY A 176 -2.08 -16.90 -5.16
N SER A 177 -2.23 -17.89 -6.04
CA SER A 177 -3.48 -18.17 -6.73
C SER A 177 -4.13 -19.42 -6.17
N ALA A 178 -5.34 -19.75 -6.65
CA ALA A 178 -6.02 -20.99 -6.29
C ALA A 178 -5.18 -22.26 -6.55
N LYS A 179 -4.21 -22.20 -7.47
CA LYS A 179 -3.33 -23.33 -7.83
C LYS A 179 -1.98 -23.30 -7.12
N SER A 180 -1.63 -22.23 -6.42
CA SER A 180 -0.27 -22.02 -5.93
C SER A 180 -0.21 -20.97 -4.83
N ALA A 181 0.29 -21.33 -3.65
CA ALA A 181 0.50 -20.38 -2.56
C ALA A 181 1.67 -19.40 -2.80
N THR A 182 2.44 -19.53 -3.89
CA THR A 182 3.66 -18.75 -4.06
C THR A 182 3.36 -17.32 -4.46
N GLY A 183 3.79 -16.34 -3.67
CA GLY A 183 3.69 -14.93 -4.02
C GLY A 183 4.82 -14.50 -4.96
N ARG A 184 4.70 -13.29 -5.49
CA ARG A 184 5.69 -12.72 -6.42
C ARG A 184 5.96 -11.25 -6.15
N LEU A 185 7.18 -10.82 -6.44
CA LEU A 185 7.54 -9.41 -6.63
C LEU A 185 7.89 -9.22 -8.11
N ASN A 186 7.21 -8.28 -8.76
CA ASN A 186 7.51 -7.82 -10.10
C ASN A 186 8.07 -6.39 -10.02
N VAL A 187 9.00 -6.07 -10.91
CA VAL A 187 9.57 -4.74 -11.03
C VAL A 187 9.41 -4.25 -12.46
N TRP A 188 8.74 -3.13 -12.63
CA TRP A 188 8.37 -2.55 -13.92
C TRP A 188 9.21 -1.31 -14.17
N ASP A 189 9.73 -1.17 -15.39
CA ASP A 189 10.23 0.10 -15.90
C ASP A 189 9.02 0.91 -16.36
N ILE A 190 8.85 2.08 -15.74
CA ILE A 190 7.68 2.95 -15.94
C ILE A 190 7.75 3.68 -17.27
N GLU A 191 8.94 3.99 -17.78
CA GLU A 191 9.06 4.67 -19.07
C GLU A 191 8.75 3.73 -20.22
N THR A 192 9.23 2.49 -20.14
CA THR A 192 9.07 1.51 -21.23
C THR A 192 7.81 0.65 -21.08
N HIS A 193 7.10 0.76 -19.95
CA HIS A 193 5.99 -0.12 -19.56
C HIS A 193 6.35 -1.61 -19.59
N GLN A 194 7.63 -1.94 -19.45
CA GLN A 194 8.10 -3.31 -19.53
C GLN A 194 8.36 -3.85 -18.14
N ASN A 195 7.90 -5.06 -17.91
CA ASN A 195 8.40 -5.83 -16.78
C ASN A 195 9.90 -6.06 -17.01
N THR A 196 10.74 -5.65 -16.06
CA THR A 196 12.20 -5.81 -16.16
C THR A 196 12.66 -7.28 -16.09
N GLN A 197 11.70 -8.22 -16.06
CA GLN A 197 11.80 -9.68 -16.14
C GLN A 197 12.39 -10.38 -14.91
N HIS A 198 12.48 -9.69 -13.76
CA HIS A 198 12.93 -10.31 -12.51
C HIS A 198 11.73 -10.58 -11.60
N PHE A 199 11.31 -11.84 -11.59
CA PHE A 199 10.28 -12.34 -10.68
C PHE A 199 10.95 -12.97 -9.47
N TYR A 200 10.86 -12.32 -8.31
CA TYR A 200 11.18 -13.00 -7.07
C TYR A 200 9.98 -13.85 -6.69
N ARG A 201 10.21 -15.14 -6.50
CA ARG A 201 9.17 -16.06 -6.06
C ARG A 201 9.33 -16.28 -4.57
N PHE A 202 8.25 -16.05 -3.85
CA PHE A 202 8.19 -16.33 -2.43
C PHE A 202 7.42 -17.63 -2.22
N PRO A 203 7.78 -18.45 -1.21
CA PRO A 203 7.04 -19.67 -0.91
C PRO A 203 5.56 -19.45 -0.56
N ARG A 204 5.19 -18.20 -0.21
CA ARG A 204 3.89 -17.74 0.28
C ARG A 204 3.46 -16.45 -0.41
N SER A 205 2.19 -16.07 -0.33
CA SER A 205 1.64 -14.83 -0.89
C SER A 205 2.49 -13.63 -0.44
N ALA A 206 2.82 -12.74 -1.36
CA ALA A 206 3.53 -11.50 -1.04
C ALA A 206 2.47 -10.41 -0.83
N LEU A 207 2.38 -9.87 0.38
CA LEU A 207 1.21 -9.12 0.83
C LEU A 207 1.48 -7.61 0.87
N CYS A 208 2.69 -7.22 1.27
CA CYS A 208 3.06 -5.83 1.34
C CYS A 208 4.54 -5.63 1.01
N VAL A 209 4.86 -4.44 0.53
CA VAL A 209 6.19 -4.07 0.08
C VAL A 209 6.59 -2.69 0.58
N ASP A 210 7.86 -2.51 0.89
CA ASP A 210 8.45 -1.19 1.14
C ASP A 210 9.86 -1.08 0.53
N TYR A 211 10.37 0.14 0.38
CA TYR A 211 11.63 0.39 -0.31
C TYR A 211 12.50 1.44 0.37
N HIS A 212 13.79 1.13 0.52
CA HIS A 212 14.78 2.07 1.03
C HIS A 212 15.69 2.57 -0.09
N ALA A 213 15.45 3.82 -0.50
CA ALA A 213 16.12 4.45 -1.65
C ALA A 213 17.65 4.49 -1.57
N PRO A 214 18.29 4.87 -0.44
CA PRO A 214 19.74 4.92 -0.36
C PRO A 214 20.44 3.56 -0.54
N SER A 215 19.79 2.45 -0.16
CA SER A 215 20.41 1.11 -0.24
C SER A 215 19.96 0.30 -1.45
N ASP A 216 18.96 0.79 -2.21
CA ASP A 216 18.31 0.06 -3.31
C ASP A 216 17.80 -1.33 -2.88
N LEU A 217 17.20 -1.37 -1.67
CA LEU A 217 16.67 -2.59 -1.06
C LEU A 217 15.14 -2.52 -1.01
N VAL A 218 14.51 -3.58 -1.50
CA VAL A 218 13.07 -3.82 -1.38
C VAL A 218 12.81 -4.82 -0.28
N TYR A 219 11.87 -4.49 0.59
CA TYR A 219 11.42 -5.33 1.69
C TYR A 219 10.05 -5.87 1.33
N VAL A 220 9.91 -7.20 1.30
CA VAL A 220 8.65 -7.87 0.97
C VAL A 220 8.24 -8.70 2.17
N ALA A 221 7.09 -8.40 2.75
CA ALA A 221 6.49 -9.28 3.75
C ALA A 221 5.49 -10.23 3.09
N THR A 222 5.54 -11.47 3.53
CA THR A 222 4.79 -12.58 2.97
C THR A 222 3.89 -13.19 4.02
N GLY A 223 2.79 -13.82 3.61
CA GLY A 223 1.85 -14.46 4.50
C GLY A 223 0.88 -15.37 3.75
N VAL A 224 -0.18 -15.81 4.40
CA VAL A 224 -1.20 -16.67 3.81
C VAL A 224 -2.48 -15.88 3.60
N GLN A 225 -2.63 -15.32 2.40
CA GLN A 225 -3.86 -14.70 1.91
C GLN A 225 -4.19 -15.36 0.56
N GLY A 226 -5.45 -15.77 0.38
CA GLY A 226 -5.91 -16.43 -0.84
C GLY A 226 -7.09 -17.40 -0.63
N ASP A 227 -8.13 -17.25 -1.45
CA ASP A 227 -9.41 -17.96 -1.35
C ASP A 227 -9.35 -19.47 -1.66
N GLY A 228 -8.31 -19.93 -2.37
CA GLY A 228 -8.32 -21.27 -2.98
C GLY A 228 -7.57 -22.35 -2.23
N VAL A 229 -6.63 -22.02 -1.34
CA VAL A 229 -5.87 -23.04 -0.62
C VAL A 229 -6.61 -23.32 0.68
N ARG A 230 -7.50 -24.33 0.64
CA ARG A 230 -8.18 -24.92 1.81
C ARG A 230 -7.27 -24.80 3.03
N ARG A 231 -7.74 -24.04 4.04
CA ARG A 231 -7.11 -23.77 5.35
C ARG A 231 -6.65 -25.06 6.04
N LYS A 232 -5.62 -25.73 5.52
CA LYS A 232 -4.95 -26.81 6.21
C LYS A 232 -4.15 -26.14 7.33
N LYS A 233 -4.43 -26.56 8.56
CA LYS A 233 -3.94 -26.02 9.84
C LYS A 233 -2.41 -25.84 9.99
N SER A 234 -1.60 -26.11 8.97
CA SER A 234 -0.14 -26.04 9.05
C SER A 234 0.42 -24.78 8.41
N SER A 235 0.80 -23.84 9.30
CA SER A 235 1.66 -22.67 9.10
C SER A 235 1.08 -21.47 8.36
N HIS A 236 0.31 -20.63 9.09
CA HIS A 236 0.02 -19.23 8.73
C HIS A 236 1.26 -18.33 8.83
N LEU A 237 2.44 -18.87 8.58
CA LEU A 237 3.67 -18.25 9.04
C LEU A 237 4.16 -17.24 8.02
N ALA A 238 4.21 -15.98 8.43
CA ALA A 238 4.79 -14.91 7.64
C ALA A 238 6.32 -14.96 7.63
N SER A 239 6.90 -14.25 6.69
CA SER A 239 8.33 -13.98 6.63
C SER A 239 8.57 -12.66 5.93
N LEU A 240 9.58 -11.93 6.39
CA LEU A 240 10.09 -10.75 5.72
C LEU A 240 11.30 -11.15 4.87
N TYR A 241 11.30 -10.71 3.62
CA TYR A 241 12.37 -10.89 2.66
C TYR A 241 12.98 -9.53 2.33
N MET A 242 14.30 -9.50 2.21
CA MET A 242 15.06 -8.36 1.73
C MET A 242 15.64 -8.71 0.37
N VAL A 243 15.33 -7.89 -0.63
CA VAL A 243 15.68 -8.08 -2.02
C VAL A 243 16.56 -6.90 -2.45
N ASP A 244 17.77 -7.19 -2.92
CA ASP A 244 18.66 -6.17 -3.47
C ASP A 244 18.41 -6.07 -4.98
N LEU A 245 17.92 -4.91 -5.44
CA LEU A 245 17.54 -4.72 -6.84
C LEU A 245 18.73 -4.62 -7.79
N ARG A 246 19.93 -4.28 -7.27
CA ARG A 246 21.16 -4.16 -8.06
C ARG A 246 21.72 -5.52 -8.42
N THR A 247 21.79 -6.38 -7.40
CA THR A 247 22.32 -7.76 -7.52
C THR A 247 21.27 -8.78 -7.91
N ARG A 248 20.00 -8.40 -7.78
CA ARG A 248 18.82 -9.21 -8.08
C ARG A 248 18.73 -10.50 -7.26
N VAL A 249 19.16 -10.45 -6.01
CA VAL A 249 19.10 -11.59 -5.09
C VAL A 249 18.33 -11.25 -3.82
N VAL A 250 17.74 -12.29 -3.24
CA VAL A 250 17.26 -12.23 -1.85
C VAL A 250 18.49 -12.19 -0.96
N SER A 251 18.78 -11.03 -0.39
CA SER A 251 19.96 -10.78 0.42
C SER A 251 19.80 -11.29 1.86
N SER A 252 18.57 -11.28 2.38
CA SER A 252 18.27 -11.79 3.72
C SER A 252 16.79 -12.14 3.85
N ARG A 253 16.47 -12.91 4.90
CA ARG A 253 15.09 -13.15 5.34
C ARG A 253 15.04 -13.31 6.85
N THR A 254 13.88 -13.01 7.43
CA THR A 254 13.59 -13.37 8.82
C THR A 254 13.44 -14.87 8.97
N GLY A 255 13.47 -15.33 10.22
CA GLY A 255 12.80 -16.58 10.55
C GLY A 255 11.30 -16.50 10.27
N ILE A 256 10.64 -17.60 10.57
CA ILE A 256 9.19 -17.70 10.60
C ILE A 256 8.65 -16.68 11.61
N LEU A 257 7.81 -15.76 11.15
CA LEU A 257 7.07 -14.80 11.97
C LEU A 257 5.77 -15.45 12.47
N ASP A 258 4.89 -14.64 13.05
CA ASP A 258 3.54 -15.02 13.42
C ASP A 258 2.63 -15.20 12.16
N ARG A 259 1.34 -14.83 12.25
CA ARG A 259 0.31 -14.87 11.20
C ARG A 259 0.63 -14.04 9.95
N CYS A 260 -0.37 -13.58 9.20
CA CYS A 260 -0.16 -12.75 8.01
C CYS A 260 0.41 -11.38 8.36
N SER A 261 1.31 -10.88 7.52
CA SER A 261 1.81 -9.51 7.58
C SER A 261 0.89 -8.59 6.79
N ASN A 262 0.39 -7.56 7.45
CA ASN A 262 -0.50 -6.56 6.86
C ASN A 262 0.29 -5.35 6.33
N ILE A 263 1.45 -5.07 6.92
CA ILE A 263 2.28 -3.93 6.52
C ILE A 263 3.76 -4.18 6.80
N VAL A 264 4.61 -3.66 5.94
CA VAL A 264 6.07 -3.55 6.15
C VAL A 264 6.47 -2.09 5.97
N LYS A 265 7.33 -1.59 6.87
CA LYS A 265 7.90 -0.24 6.77
C LYS A 265 9.36 -0.18 7.15
N VAL A 266 10.20 0.28 6.22
CA VAL A 266 11.60 0.57 6.48
C VAL A 266 11.78 2.00 6.98
N SER A 267 12.61 2.16 8.02
CA SER A 267 12.95 3.47 8.58
C SER A 267 13.69 4.35 7.56
N PRO A 268 13.61 5.69 7.68
CA PRO A 268 14.30 6.61 6.76
C PRO A 268 15.82 6.44 6.70
N CYS A 269 16.43 5.92 7.77
CA CYS A 269 17.88 5.64 7.82
C CYS A 269 18.23 4.22 7.32
N GLY A 270 17.24 3.40 6.97
CA GLY A 270 17.42 2.02 6.50
C GLY A 270 17.88 1.04 7.58
N THR A 271 18.04 1.48 8.83
CA THR A 271 18.56 0.63 9.92
C THR A 271 17.48 -0.29 10.46
N PHE A 272 16.24 0.19 10.54
CA PHE A 272 15.13 -0.54 11.14
C PHE A 272 14.06 -0.89 10.13
N VAL A 273 13.41 -2.04 10.33
CA VAL A 273 12.23 -2.48 9.58
C VAL A 273 11.14 -2.89 10.56
N ALA A 274 9.97 -2.29 10.42
CA ALA A 274 8.76 -2.64 11.15
C ALA A 274 7.87 -3.55 10.31
N VAL A 275 7.33 -4.60 10.91
CA VAL A 275 6.38 -5.52 10.27
C VAL A 275 5.14 -5.62 11.14
N GLY A 276 4.01 -5.09 10.65
CA GLY A 276 2.72 -5.18 11.31
C GLY A 276 1.98 -6.46 10.92
N MET A 277 1.39 -7.12 11.91
CA MET A 277 0.77 -8.43 11.77
C MET A 277 -0.74 -8.36 12.00
N GLU A 278 -1.46 -9.37 11.48
CA GLU A 278 -2.86 -9.63 11.81
C GLU A 278 -3.06 -9.93 13.31
N SER A 279 -2.03 -10.43 13.99
CA SER A 279 -2.07 -10.80 15.42
C SER A 279 -1.88 -9.62 16.39
N ASN A 280 -2.17 -8.39 15.96
CA ASN A 280 -2.01 -7.16 16.76
C ASN A 280 -0.57 -6.84 17.18
N THR A 281 0.40 -7.52 16.59
CA THR A 281 1.81 -7.35 16.93
C THR A 281 2.54 -6.61 15.81
N CYS A 282 3.38 -5.65 16.18
CA CYS A 282 4.40 -5.08 15.30
C CYS A 282 5.77 -5.58 15.74
N TRP A 283 6.48 -6.25 14.83
CA TRP A 283 7.85 -6.68 15.05
C TRP A 283 8.81 -5.66 14.47
N LEU A 284 9.79 -5.25 15.28
CA LEU A 284 10.85 -4.35 14.84
C LEU A 284 12.16 -5.11 14.69
N TYR A 285 12.82 -4.96 13.55
CA TYR A 285 14.09 -5.60 13.22
C TYR A 285 15.19 -4.58 12.95
N ASP A 286 16.44 -4.95 13.23
CA ASP A 286 17.60 -4.35 12.58
C ASP A 286 17.71 -4.95 11.17
N ALA A 287 17.68 -4.12 10.13
CA ALA A 287 17.75 -4.52 8.73
C ALA A 287 19.02 -5.35 8.41
N ARG A 288 20.11 -5.12 9.16
CA ARG A 288 21.37 -5.86 9.01
C ARG A 288 21.28 -7.27 9.59
N PHE A 289 20.37 -7.48 10.55
CA PHE A 289 20.26 -8.70 11.35
C PHE A 289 18.82 -9.20 11.48
N LEU A 290 18.16 -9.48 10.35
CA LEU A 290 16.76 -9.95 10.31
C LEU A 290 16.48 -11.29 11.04
N ARG A 291 17.49 -11.97 11.59
CA ARG A 291 17.30 -13.26 12.26
C ARG A 291 16.55 -13.16 13.59
N ARG A 292 16.59 -12.01 14.26
CA ARG A 292 15.93 -11.81 15.56
C ARG A 292 15.30 -10.41 15.62
N PRO A 293 14.06 -10.28 16.13
CA PRO A 293 13.47 -8.98 16.37
C PRO A 293 14.21 -8.26 17.50
N LEU A 294 14.34 -6.94 17.38
CA LEU A 294 14.79 -6.03 18.43
C LEU A 294 13.67 -5.80 19.46
N HIS A 295 12.47 -5.52 18.95
CA HIS A 295 11.31 -5.19 19.78
C HIS A 295 10.05 -5.86 19.23
N ARG A 296 9.11 -6.06 20.14
CA ARG A 296 7.74 -6.49 19.89
C ARG A 296 6.82 -5.43 20.50
N LEU A 297 5.93 -4.87 19.69
CA LEU A 297 4.91 -3.92 20.12
C LEU A 297 3.56 -4.61 19.97
N ASP A 298 2.73 -4.61 21.01
CA ASP A 298 1.42 -5.25 20.99
C ASP A 298 0.32 -4.20 21.19
N HIS A 299 -0.80 -4.36 20.47
CA HIS A 299 -2.02 -3.56 20.66
C HIS A 299 -3.05 -4.41 21.42
N ASP A 300 -3.62 -3.87 22.50
CA ASP A 300 -4.50 -4.62 23.42
C ASP A 300 -5.82 -5.08 22.79
N GLU A 301 -6.46 -4.24 21.96
CA GLU A 301 -7.84 -4.46 21.46
C GLU A 301 -8.01 -4.28 19.94
N SER A 302 -6.93 -4.47 19.17
CA SER A 302 -7.01 -4.31 17.71
C SER A 302 -7.38 -5.60 16.97
N ALA A 303 -7.72 -5.51 15.67
CA ALA A 303 -7.88 -6.64 14.76
C ALA A 303 -6.77 -6.68 13.69
N GLY A 304 -5.54 -6.39 14.11
CA GLY A 304 -4.32 -6.37 13.31
C GLY A 304 -3.77 -4.97 13.14
N ILE A 305 -2.47 -4.88 12.85
CA ILE A 305 -1.77 -3.63 12.56
C ILE A 305 -1.73 -3.43 11.05
N TYR A 306 -2.53 -2.49 10.53
CA TYR A 306 -2.66 -2.18 9.10
C TYR A 306 -1.93 -0.90 8.69
N GLY A 307 -1.55 -0.09 9.67
CA GLY A 307 -0.83 1.17 9.47
C GLY A 307 0.49 1.17 10.22
N ALA A 308 1.53 1.66 9.57
CA ALA A 308 2.83 1.94 10.18
C ALA A 308 3.46 3.12 9.44
N HIS A 309 4.07 4.04 10.18
CA HIS A 309 4.78 5.17 9.59
C HIS A 309 5.92 5.66 10.50
N TRP A 310 7.06 5.94 9.89
CA TRP A 310 8.23 6.48 10.56
C TRP A 310 8.21 8.00 10.52
N LEU A 311 8.02 8.65 11.67
CA LEU A 311 8.13 10.11 11.80
C LEU A 311 9.59 10.58 11.76
N SER A 312 10.49 9.72 12.24
CA SER A 312 11.93 9.94 12.23
C SER A 312 12.66 8.60 12.22
N PRO A 313 14.00 8.56 12.13
CA PRO A 313 14.77 7.32 12.26
C PRO A 313 14.51 6.53 13.56
N THR A 314 13.92 7.16 14.58
CA THR A 314 13.72 6.58 15.91
C THR A 314 12.27 6.58 16.39
N HIS A 315 11.34 7.18 15.65
CA HIS A 315 9.95 7.29 16.04
C HIS A 315 9.06 6.62 15.00
N LEU A 316 8.36 5.57 15.44
CA LEU A 316 7.40 4.80 14.67
C LEU A 316 6.02 4.99 15.26
N ILE A 317 5.04 5.29 14.42
CA ILE A 317 3.62 5.20 14.76
C ILE A 317 3.06 3.96 14.09
N THR A 318 2.23 3.23 14.84
CA THR A 318 1.48 2.06 14.35
C THR A 318 -0.01 2.31 14.52
N ALA A 319 -0.80 1.78 13.59
CA ALA A 319 -2.24 1.93 13.56
C ALA A 319 -2.90 0.58 13.29
N GLY A 320 -3.95 0.27 14.05
CA GLY A 320 -4.71 -0.98 13.93
C GLY A 320 -6.15 -0.76 13.47
N SER A 321 -6.87 -1.86 13.28
CA SER A 321 -8.35 -1.87 13.21
C SER A 321 -8.90 -2.02 14.61
N ASP A 322 -10.06 -1.46 14.90
CA ASP A 322 -10.89 -1.90 16.02
C ASP A 322 -11.48 -3.28 15.70
N GLY A 323 -11.63 -4.13 16.71
CA GLY A 323 -12.06 -5.53 16.56
C GLY A 323 -13.56 -5.76 16.56
N GLN A 324 -14.37 -4.78 16.14
CA GLN A 324 -15.83 -4.91 16.08
C GLN A 324 -16.31 -5.46 14.73
#